data_AF-A0A6L5K086-F1
#
_entry.id   AF-A0A6L5K086-F1
#
_cell.length_a   1.000
_cell.length_b   1.000
_cell.length_c   1.000
_cell.angle_alpha   90.00
_cell.angle_beta   90.00
_cell.angle_gamma   90.00
#
_symmetry.space_group_name_H-M   'P 1'
#
loop_
_entity.id
_entity.type
_entity.pdbx_description
1 polymer ?
#
loop_
_entity_poly.entity_id
_entity_poly.type
_entity_poly.pdbx_seq_one_letter_code
_entity_poly.pdbx_strand_id
1 'polypeptide(L)'
;MVLTGFSGVGIQSIGNNSSISNAGSITASGQFGYGIYSTGATASITNTGSISTSGGSGYSIVSVGNNASITNAGNISASGYFGHGIYSFAANASITNAGSISTSGDSAVGIVASDANATITNAGSISTSGESGEGIVANDANASITNAGSISISGHNGRGISSNGANATITNPGHITVSGSGAIGIWVGAPSGANTTLNVSGSITATGAATRAIVGGAGNETLNLAPGAKIVGTVDLGAGTNVVNVITSGVSPSSTIGVASSGGTLALRTSGSGLSLVSGNAVTIVDPSAIATTPASLGSLSSGISQQISRQLNRTPPLPAPVQVASTGSLAGLLPADNQPTAWGQVFGQYTRNNTNGASLAFRDQNYGVIGGREQGIGEHRAGFFGGVAQIHMETNMSSASSDGNSLFAGAYGQYVLDQWRINGSVAVGYASYRSDRLVLDNLYGNQKATANYGGWYVSPSVSVMRILDQGDGFSWRPSLAVNYTWGHLGGYTESGTTRSNLAVGGRTAEVLDTRLQLAAHQDLADRQGEIEWRGGIGRTVYGHDDVAVSWQGVGSRYAMTGTGDVTGGYVGVNTRLHYRKNLDFSADLEMFQSAGDISSVTAFAGLIYRL
;
A
#
# COMPACT_ATOMS: atom_id res chain seq x y z
N MET A 1 45.61 -4.45 -22.03
CA MET A 1 46.93 -4.87 -21.53
C MET A 1 46.77 -6.18 -20.79
N VAL A 2 47.66 -7.15 -20.99
CA VAL A 2 47.67 -8.43 -20.26
C VAL A 2 49.02 -8.60 -19.59
N LEU A 3 49.01 -8.85 -18.28
CA LEU A 3 50.19 -8.99 -17.42
C LEU A 3 50.11 -10.35 -16.72
N THR A 4 51.14 -11.18 -16.89
CA THR A 4 51.15 -12.58 -16.42
C THR A 4 52.27 -12.90 -15.43
N GLY A 5 53.14 -11.93 -15.12
CA GLY A 5 54.25 -12.09 -14.18
C GLY A 5 53.91 -11.71 -12.73
N PHE A 6 54.69 -12.22 -11.77
CA PHE A 6 54.65 -11.81 -10.36
C PHE A 6 54.76 -10.29 -10.23
N SER A 7 53.88 -9.68 -9.45
CA SER A 7 53.80 -8.22 -9.26
C SER A 7 53.61 -7.39 -10.54
N GLY A 8 53.01 -7.96 -11.59
CA GLY A 8 52.72 -7.21 -12.81
C GLY A 8 51.75 -6.04 -12.56
N VAL A 9 52.11 -4.83 -13.01
CA VAL A 9 51.30 -3.61 -12.83
C VAL A 9 50.84 -3.06 -14.18
N GLY A 10 49.55 -2.77 -14.32
CA GLY A 10 48.99 -2.18 -15.54
C GLY A 10 49.31 -0.71 -15.68
N ILE A 11 48.87 0.10 -14.73
CA ILE A 11 49.21 1.52 -14.65
C ILE A 11 49.84 1.80 -13.30
N GLN A 12 51.08 2.30 -13.30
CA GLN A 12 51.76 2.71 -12.09
C GLN A 12 51.88 4.24 -12.05
N SER A 13 51.56 4.86 -10.90
CA SER A 13 51.93 6.25 -10.64
C SER A 13 52.51 6.44 -9.23
N ILE A 14 53.50 7.32 -9.13
CA ILE A 14 54.24 7.58 -7.89
C ILE A 14 54.15 9.06 -7.46
N GLY A 15 53.78 9.95 -8.39
CA GLY A 15 53.70 11.39 -8.12
C GLY A 15 52.44 11.79 -7.36
N ASN A 16 52.56 12.80 -6.49
CA ASN A 16 51.39 13.47 -5.88
C ASN A 16 50.53 14.16 -6.95
N ASN A 17 49.24 14.31 -6.69
CA ASN A 17 48.26 14.93 -7.60
C ASN A 17 48.18 14.25 -8.98
N SER A 18 48.53 12.96 -9.06
CA SER A 18 48.45 12.20 -10.30
C SER A 18 47.02 12.07 -10.80
N SER A 19 46.82 12.23 -12.11
CA SER A 19 45.56 11.89 -12.79
C SER A 19 45.76 10.60 -13.59
N ILE A 20 45.04 9.55 -13.21
CA ILE A 20 45.11 8.22 -13.81
C ILE A 20 43.74 7.88 -14.39
N SER A 21 43.69 7.54 -15.67
CA SER A 21 42.44 7.14 -16.33
C SER A 21 42.64 5.82 -17.09
N ASN A 22 41.77 4.84 -16.83
CA ASN A 22 41.64 3.64 -17.63
C ASN A 22 40.29 3.63 -18.34
N ALA A 23 40.31 3.74 -19.67
CA ALA A 23 39.14 3.53 -20.53
C ALA A 23 39.20 2.21 -21.32
N GLY A 24 40.32 1.47 -21.22
CA GLY A 24 40.54 0.22 -21.93
C GLY A 24 40.38 -1.02 -21.05
N SER A 25 40.91 -2.15 -21.50
CA SER A 25 40.95 -3.39 -20.72
C SER A 25 42.34 -3.64 -20.13
N ILE A 26 42.42 -3.90 -18.82
CA ILE A 26 43.62 -4.32 -18.09
C ILE A 26 43.36 -5.71 -17.50
N THR A 27 44.29 -6.64 -17.69
CA THR A 27 44.28 -7.96 -17.07
C THR A 27 45.60 -8.19 -16.36
N ALA A 28 45.58 -8.43 -15.04
CA ALA A 28 46.76 -8.78 -14.25
C ALA A 28 46.55 -10.12 -13.52
N SER A 29 47.22 -11.16 -13.99
CA SER A 29 46.97 -12.56 -13.58
C SER A 29 48.05 -13.15 -12.67
N GLY A 30 49.19 -12.48 -12.53
CA GLY A 30 50.23 -12.90 -11.60
C GLY A 30 49.87 -12.59 -10.14
N GLN A 31 50.48 -13.33 -9.21
CA GLN A 31 50.40 -13.02 -7.78
C GLN A 31 50.88 -11.59 -7.50
N PHE A 32 50.21 -10.86 -6.61
CA PHE A 32 50.40 -9.42 -6.38
C PHE A 32 50.24 -8.57 -7.64
N GLY A 33 49.48 -9.04 -8.63
CA GLY A 33 49.19 -8.30 -9.85
C GLY A 33 48.28 -7.12 -9.57
N TYR A 34 48.66 -5.93 -10.05
CA TYR A 34 47.90 -4.70 -9.84
C TYR A 34 47.36 -4.16 -11.17
N GLY A 35 46.07 -3.85 -11.24
CA GLY A 35 45.51 -3.17 -12.42
C GLY A 35 46.01 -1.73 -12.50
N ILE A 36 45.71 -0.95 -11.46
CA ILE A 36 46.22 0.40 -11.23
C ILE A 36 46.88 0.44 -9.85
N TYR A 37 48.11 0.94 -9.77
CA TYR A 37 48.85 1.10 -8.52
C TYR A 37 49.37 2.54 -8.38
N SER A 38 48.80 3.30 -7.44
CA SER A 38 49.17 4.69 -7.18
C SER A 38 49.74 4.85 -5.76
N THR A 39 50.88 5.52 -5.61
CA THR A 39 51.49 5.78 -4.30
C THR A 39 51.52 7.25 -3.89
N GLY A 40 51.27 8.18 -4.82
CA GLY A 40 51.24 9.61 -4.52
C GLY A 40 49.98 10.04 -3.78
N ALA A 41 50.11 11.06 -2.94
CA ALA A 41 48.98 11.72 -2.27
C ALA A 41 48.09 12.46 -3.28
N THR A 42 46.81 12.59 -2.96
CA THR A 42 45.81 13.31 -3.77
C THR A 42 45.71 12.77 -5.20
N ALA A 43 45.93 11.46 -5.37
CA ALA A 43 45.78 10.83 -6.67
C ALA A 43 44.30 10.78 -7.08
N SER A 44 43.99 11.15 -8.33
CA SER A 44 42.69 10.98 -8.97
C SER A 44 42.76 9.79 -9.91
N ILE A 45 42.04 8.71 -9.59
CA ILE A 45 41.99 7.47 -10.35
C ILE A 45 40.58 7.28 -10.89
N THR A 46 40.44 7.19 -12.21
CA THR A 46 39.16 6.93 -12.88
C THR A 46 39.26 5.66 -13.72
N ASN A 47 38.36 4.71 -13.49
CA ASN A 47 38.17 3.54 -14.35
C ASN A 47 36.81 3.62 -15.05
N THR A 48 36.80 3.82 -16.36
CA THR A 48 35.61 3.66 -17.22
C THR A 48 35.66 2.39 -18.07
N GLY A 49 36.84 1.75 -18.15
CA GLY A 49 37.07 0.50 -18.86
C GLY A 49 36.90 -0.74 -17.98
N SER A 50 37.61 -1.81 -18.33
CA SER A 50 37.60 -3.08 -17.59
C SER A 50 38.95 -3.33 -16.91
N ILE A 51 38.92 -3.80 -15.66
CA ILE A 51 40.10 -4.32 -14.96
C ILE A 51 39.78 -5.73 -14.45
N SER A 52 40.63 -6.70 -14.74
CA SER A 52 40.53 -8.07 -14.24
C SER A 52 41.82 -8.49 -13.55
N THR A 53 41.72 -8.90 -12.28
CA THR A 53 42.83 -9.45 -11.51
C THR A 53 42.53 -10.86 -11.03
N SER A 54 43.45 -11.81 -11.22
CA SER A 54 43.20 -13.22 -10.89
C SER A 54 44.29 -13.91 -10.06
N GLY A 55 45.47 -13.32 -9.94
CA GLY A 55 46.50 -13.83 -9.03
C GLY A 55 46.17 -13.56 -7.56
N GLY A 56 46.69 -14.40 -6.66
CA GLY A 56 46.55 -14.18 -5.21
C GLY A 56 47.11 -12.82 -4.78
N SER A 57 46.44 -12.15 -3.85
CA SER A 57 46.68 -10.76 -3.44
C SER A 57 46.74 -9.78 -4.63
N GLY A 58 46.05 -10.09 -5.72
CA GLY A 58 45.96 -9.25 -6.91
C GLY A 58 44.85 -8.22 -6.78
N TYR A 59 45.21 -6.94 -6.76
CA TYR A 59 44.27 -5.85 -6.53
C TYR A 59 43.98 -5.08 -7.82
N SER A 60 42.71 -4.81 -8.13
CA SER A 60 42.37 -4.12 -9.38
C SER A 60 42.76 -2.64 -9.35
N ILE A 61 42.45 -1.91 -8.28
CA ILE A 61 42.92 -0.53 -8.06
C ILE A 61 43.50 -0.42 -6.65
N VAL A 62 44.71 0.14 -6.55
CA VAL A 62 45.41 0.39 -5.29
C VAL A 62 45.79 1.86 -5.19
N SER A 63 45.52 2.46 -4.03
CA SER A 63 46.06 3.76 -3.67
C SER A 63 46.68 3.74 -2.28
N VAL A 64 47.94 4.18 -2.18
CA VAL A 64 48.71 4.22 -0.93
C VAL A 64 48.81 5.63 -0.33
N GLY A 65 48.64 6.68 -1.14
CA GLY A 65 48.72 8.06 -0.67
C GLY A 65 47.43 8.57 -0.04
N ASN A 66 47.55 9.53 0.89
CA ASN A 66 46.40 10.23 1.51
C ASN A 66 45.54 10.95 0.47
N ASN A 67 44.27 11.18 0.78
CA ASN A 67 43.33 11.99 -0.03
C ASN A 67 43.10 11.44 -1.46
N ALA A 68 43.24 10.14 -1.65
CA ALA A 68 42.97 9.52 -2.95
C ALA A 68 41.50 9.69 -3.34
N SER A 69 41.24 10.07 -4.60
CA SER A 69 39.91 10.08 -5.21
C SER A 69 39.85 8.97 -6.25
N ILE A 70 39.02 7.95 -6.01
CA ILE A 70 38.90 6.76 -6.85
C ILE A 70 37.46 6.67 -7.36
N THR A 71 37.28 6.70 -8.68
CA THR A 71 35.98 6.52 -9.34
C THR A 71 36.00 5.30 -10.24
N ASN A 72 35.17 4.30 -9.96
CA ASN A 72 34.89 3.19 -10.88
C ASN A 72 33.52 3.40 -11.53
N ALA A 73 33.51 3.72 -12.83
CA ALA A 73 32.33 3.73 -13.68
C ALA A 73 32.29 2.53 -14.66
N GLY A 74 33.39 1.78 -14.74
CA GLY A 74 33.53 0.59 -15.58
C GLY A 74 33.33 -0.72 -14.81
N ASN A 75 34.00 -1.78 -15.27
CA ASN A 75 33.90 -3.12 -14.68
C ASN A 75 35.21 -3.50 -13.99
N ILE A 76 35.11 -4.02 -12.78
CA ILE A 76 36.23 -4.60 -12.02
C ILE A 76 35.89 -6.05 -11.68
N SER A 77 36.81 -6.97 -11.94
CA SER A 77 36.71 -8.38 -11.53
C SER A 77 37.98 -8.83 -10.83
N ALA A 78 37.88 -9.28 -9.58
CA ALA A 78 39.02 -9.77 -8.79
C ALA A 78 38.77 -11.18 -8.25
N SER A 79 39.44 -12.19 -8.79
CA SER A 79 39.15 -13.61 -8.51
C SER A 79 40.23 -14.35 -7.73
N GLY A 80 41.37 -13.73 -7.46
CA GLY A 80 42.42 -14.32 -6.65
C GLY A 80 42.07 -14.35 -5.15
N TYR A 81 42.70 -15.25 -4.40
CA TYR A 81 42.70 -15.23 -2.92
C TYR A 81 43.16 -13.85 -2.41
N PHE A 82 42.45 -13.22 -1.47
CA PHE A 82 42.63 -11.80 -1.12
C PHE A 82 42.60 -10.85 -2.33
N GLY A 83 41.87 -11.17 -3.40
CA GLY A 83 41.80 -10.34 -4.60
C GLY A 83 40.86 -9.15 -4.42
N HIS A 84 41.36 -8.01 -3.97
CA HIS A 84 40.52 -6.84 -3.73
C HIS A 84 40.21 -6.05 -5.03
N GLY A 85 38.98 -5.54 -5.14
CA GLY A 85 38.58 -4.68 -6.26
C GLY A 85 39.26 -3.31 -6.15
N ILE A 86 38.92 -2.55 -5.13
CA ILE A 86 39.55 -1.26 -4.81
C ILE A 86 40.14 -1.35 -3.40
N TYR A 87 41.41 -1.00 -3.27
CA TYR A 87 42.10 -0.94 -1.98
C TYR A 87 42.73 0.45 -1.78
N SER A 88 42.30 1.16 -0.74
CA SER A 88 42.98 2.37 -0.28
C SER A 88 43.60 2.17 1.11
N PHE A 89 44.89 2.48 1.23
CA PHE A 89 45.66 2.26 2.46
C PHE A 89 45.66 3.44 3.43
N ALA A 90 45.58 4.68 2.93
CA ALA A 90 45.81 5.88 3.72
C ALA A 90 44.55 6.73 3.92
N ALA A 91 44.62 7.69 4.83
CA ALA A 91 43.48 8.48 5.30
C ALA A 91 42.82 9.33 4.21
N ASN A 92 41.55 9.68 4.47
CA ASN A 92 40.71 10.58 3.66
C ASN A 92 40.47 10.10 2.22
N ALA A 93 40.45 8.78 2.00
CA ALA A 93 40.11 8.21 0.70
C ALA A 93 38.65 8.53 0.34
N SER A 94 38.41 9.01 -0.89
CA SER A 94 37.08 9.20 -1.48
C SER A 94 36.90 8.17 -2.60
N ILE A 95 36.02 7.19 -2.40
CA ILE A 95 35.82 6.06 -3.32
C ILE A 95 34.37 6.07 -3.80
N THR A 96 34.17 6.16 -5.12
CA THR A 96 32.85 6.08 -5.75
C THR A 96 32.81 4.90 -6.72
N ASN A 97 31.91 3.95 -6.49
CA ASN A 97 31.56 2.91 -7.45
C ASN A 97 30.21 3.23 -8.10
N ALA A 98 30.23 3.64 -9.37
CA ALA A 98 29.05 3.79 -10.23
C ALA A 98 28.91 2.62 -11.22
N GLY A 99 29.98 1.84 -11.43
CA GLY A 99 30.02 0.67 -12.30
C GLY A 99 29.76 -0.65 -11.57
N SER A 100 30.44 -1.71 -12.01
CA SER A 100 30.36 -3.03 -11.37
C SER A 100 31.69 -3.45 -10.75
N ILE A 101 31.63 -4.07 -9.58
CA ILE A 101 32.75 -4.75 -8.93
C ILE A 101 32.30 -6.17 -8.60
N SER A 102 33.03 -7.17 -9.09
CA SER A 102 32.79 -8.58 -8.75
C SER A 102 34.05 -9.20 -8.16
N THR A 103 33.94 -9.82 -6.99
CA THR A 103 35.04 -10.58 -6.39
C THR A 103 34.64 -12.03 -6.12
N SER A 104 35.56 -12.97 -6.33
CA SER A 104 35.23 -14.40 -6.21
C SER A 104 36.26 -15.25 -5.49
N GLY A 105 37.46 -14.74 -5.23
CA GLY A 105 38.43 -15.45 -4.41
C GLY A 105 38.12 -15.35 -2.91
N ASP A 106 38.66 -16.27 -2.12
CA ASP A 106 38.43 -16.24 -0.67
C ASP A 106 39.09 -15.00 -0.05
N SER A 107 38.44 -14.42 0.96
CA SER A 107 38.77 -13.14 1.61
C SER A 107 38.89 -11.96 0.64
N ALA A 108 38.35 -12.09 -0.58
CA ALA A 108 38.33 -11.00 -1.55
C ALA A 108 37.27 -9.96 -1.19
N VAL A 109 37.62 -8.68 -1.35
CA VAL A 109 36.74 -7.56 -0.94
C VAL A 109 36.50 -6.63 -2.11
N GLY A 110 35.26 -6.17 -2.30
CA GLY A 110 34.91 -5.21 -3.33
C GLY A 110 35.66 -3.88 -3.15
N ILE A 111 35.48 -3.24 -2.01
CA ILE A 111 36.14 -1.98 -1.63
C ILE A 111 36.72 -2.08 -0.22
N VAL A 112 38.00 -1.76 -0.06
CA VAL A 112 38.70 -1.66 1.23
C VAL A 112 39.21 -0.23 1.42
N ALA A 113 38.91 0.37 2.57
CA ALA A 113 39.58 1.56 3.09
C ALA A 113 40.17 1.25 4.46
N SER A 114 41.50 1.36 4.57
CA SER A 114 42.22 0.87 5.76
C SER A 114 42.38 1.91 6.88
N ASP A 115 42.27 3.20 6.56
CA ASP A 115 42.63 4.31 7.45
C ASP A 115 41.47 5.32 7.56
N ALA A 116 41.62 6.33 8.42
CA ALA A 116 40.55 7.16 8.92
C ALA A 116 39.91 8.07 7.86
N ASN A 117 38.67 8.50 8.14
CA ASN A 117 37.90 9.46 7.37
C ASN A 117 37.61 9.03 5.91
N ALA A 118 37.55 7.73 5.65
CA ALA A 118 37.18 7.23 4.33
C ALA A 118 35.73 7.59 3.99
N THR A 119 35.50 8.09 2.78
CA THR A 119 34.17 8.32 2.20
C THR A 119 33.95 7.34 1.06
N ILE A 120 33.00 6.43 1.19
CA ILE A 120 32.72 5.37 0.22
C ILE A 120 31.28 5.49 -0.26
N THR A 121 31.07 5.63 -1.56
CA THR A 121 29.75 5.64 -2.19
C THR A 121 29.63 4.51 -3.21
N ASN A 122 28.72 3.57 -2.97
CA ASN A 122 28.31 2.58 -3.96
C ASN A 122 26.97 2.99 -4.58
N ALA A 123 26.99 3.50 -5.81
CA ALA A 123 25.81 3.77 -6.64
C ALA A 123 25.56 2.66 -7.68
N GLY A 124 26.59 1.86 -7.99
CA GLY A 124 26.54 0.73 -8.91
C GLY A 124 26.28 -0.60 -8.20
N SER A 125 26.98 -1.65 -8.62
CA SER A 125 26.85 -2.99 -8.04
C SER A 125 28.16 -3.52 -7.49
N ILE A 126 28.08 -4.22 -6.36
CA ILE A 126 29.18 -5.01 -5.77
C ILE A 126 28.66 -6.43 -5.54
N SER A 127 29.37 -7.43 -6.02
CA SER A 127 29.04 -8.85 -5.80
C SER A 127 30.25 -9.62 -5.31
N THR A 128 30.11 -10.37 -4.21
CA THR A 128 31.17 -11.25 -3.71
C THR A 128 30.68 -12.69 -3.52
N SER A 129 31.51 -13.66 -3.88
CA SER A 129 31.16 -15.09 -3.80
C SER A 129 32.17 -15.97 -3.07
N GLY A 130 33.41 -15.52 -2.86
CA GLY A 130 34.43 -16.28 -2.15
C GLY A 130 34.15 -16.38 -0.65
N GLU A 131 34.74 -17.38 0.02
CA GLU A 131 34.63 -17.52 1.47
C GLU A 131 35.17 -16.27 2.18
N SER A 132 34.48 -15.79 3.22
CA SER A 132 34.79 -14.54 3.93
C SER A 132 34.91 -13.32 3.03
N GLY A 133 34.34 -13.35 1.82
CA GLY A 133 34.34 -12.22 0.90
C GLY A 133 33.42 -11.09 1.38
N GLU A 134 33.88 -9.84 1.27
CA GLU A 134 33.14 -8.69 1.79
C GLU A 134 32.86 -7.63 0.71
N GLY A 135 31.72 -6.95 0.77
CA GLY A 135 31.37 -5.91 -0.19
C GLY A 135 32.21 -4.64 0.02
N ILE A 136 32.02 -4.01 1.18
CA ILE A 136 32.72 -2.79 1.59
C ILE A 136 33.31 -2.98 2.99
N VAL A 137 34.60 -2.67 3.15
CA VAL A 137 35.32 -2.68 4.42
C VAL A 137 35.90 -1.31 4.72
N ALA A 138 35.61 -0.78 5.91
CA ALA A 138 36.27 0.40 6.46
C ALA A 138 36.84 0.07 7.85
N ASN A 139 38.16 0.13 8.00
CA ASN A 139 38.84 -0.39 9.19
C ASN A 139 39.06 0.63 10.30
N ASP A 140 39.12 1.92 9.98
CA ASP A 140 39.47 2.98 10.94
C ASP A 140 38.33 4.00 11.13
N ALA A 141 38.56 5.00 11.97
CA ALA A 141 37.58 5.92 12.49
C ALA A 141 36.96 6.84 11.43
N ASN A 142 35.75 7.32 11.74
CA ASN A 142 35.01 8.34 11.00
C ASN A 142 34.70 7.95 9.54
N ALA A 143 34.57 6.65 9.25
CA ALA A 143 34.16 6.20 7.92
C ALA A 143 32.73 6.68 7.59
N SER A 144 32.52 7.18 6.38
CA SER A 144 31.22 7.55 5.82
C SER A 144 30.92 6.63 4.63
N ILE A 145 29.98 5.70 4.79
CA ILE A 145 29.65 4.69 3.79
C ILE A 145 28.21 4.92 3.32
N THR A 146 28.01 5.09 2.01
CA THR A 146 26.69 5.19 1.39
C THR A 146 26.50 4.08 0.36
N ASN A 147 25.52 3.20 0.57
CA ASN A 147 25.09 2.22 -0.43
C ASN A 147 23.75 2.64 -1.05
N ALA A 148 23.80 3.29 -2.20
CA ALA A 148 22.62 3.64 -3.01
C ALA A 148 22.32 2.61 -4.11
N GLY A 149 23.30 1.81 -4.50
CA GLY A 149 23.15 0.72 -5.45
C GLY A 149 22.87 -0.63 -4.78
N SER A 150 23.50 -1.68 -5.30
CA SER A 150 23.34 -3.04 -4.79
C SER A 150 24.64 -3.64 -4.27
N ILE A 151 24.53 -4.41 -3.18
CA ILE A 151 25.59 -5.28 -2.65
C ILE A 151 25.00 -6.69 -2.51
N SER A 152 25.64 -7.68 -3.11
CA SER A 152 25.23 -9.09 -3.05
C SER A 152 26.37 -9.98 -2.57
N ILE A 153 26.14 -10.75 -1.51
CA ILE A 153 27.15 -11.62 -0.90
C ILE A 153 26.61 -13.05 -0.86
N SER A 154 27.33 -13.96 -1.49
CA SER A 154 26.96 -15.38 -1.55
C SER A 154 27.96 -16.31 -0.83
N GLY A 155 29.14 -15.81 -0.51
CA GLY A 155 30.19 -16.56 0.19
C GLY A 155 29.86 -16.88 1.65
N HIS A 156 30.38 -18.00 2.15
CA HIS A 156 30.33 -18.37 3.56
C HIS A 156 31.01 -17.29 4.43
N ASN A 157 30.42 -16.91 5.57
CA ASN A 157 30.91 -15.87 6.48
C ASN A 157 31.19 -14.49 5.82
N GLY A 158 30.66 -14.25 4.63
CA GLY A 158 30.84 -12.97 3.94
C GLY A 158 30.05 -11.82 4.60
N ARG A 159 30.45 -10.58 4.32
CA ARG A 159 29.80 -9.38 4.86
C ARG A 159 29.44 -8.38 3.78
N GLY A 160 28.23 -7.81 3.81
CA GLY A 160 27.85 -6.76 2.86
C GLY A 160 28.67 -5.49 3.09
N ILE A 161 28.53 -4.93 4.29
CA ILE A 161 29.34 -3.80 4.77
C ILE A 161 29.94 -4.18 6.12
N SER A 162 31.25 -4.01 6.29
CA SER A 162 31.94 -4.14 7.57
C SER A 162 32.63 -2.83 7.93
N SER A 163 32.28 -2.28 9.10
CA SER A 163 32.93 -1.08 9.64
C SER A 163 33.51 -1.40 11.02
N ASN A 164 34.82 -1.29 11.17
CA ASN A 164 35.54 -1.72 12.39
C ASN A 164 36.03 -0.54 13.26
N GLY A 165 36.09 0.67 12.71
CA GLY A 165 36.54 1.86 13.42
C GLY A 165 35.47 2.56 14.25
N ALA A 166 35.88 3.59 15.00
CA ALA A 166 34.97 4.43 15.77
C ALA A 166 34.20 5.44 14.90
N ASN A 167 33.03 5.90 15.36
CA ASN A 167 32.32 7.07 14.78
C ASN A 167 31.92 6.91 13.30
N ALA A 168 31.66 5.67 12.87
CA ALA A 168 31.24 5.41 11.50
C ALA A 168 29.79 5.86 11.25
N THR A 169 29.51 6.31 10.03
CA THR A 169 28.16 6.57 9.52
C THR A 169 27.92 5.70 8.29
N ILE A 170 26.92 4.81 8.37
CA ILE A 170 26.53 3.91 7.29
C ILE A 170 25.12 4.30 6.84
N THR A 171 24.94 4.61 5.56
CA THR A 171 23.65 5.01 4.98
C THR A 171 23.28 4.06 3.84
N ASN A 172 22.15 3.37 3.95
CA ASN A 172 21.68 2.36 3.00
C ASN A 172 20.28 2.71 2.45
N PRO A 173 20.20 3.56 1.42
CA PRO A 173 18.99 3.72 0.61
C PRO A 173 18.84 2.63 -0.47
N GLY A 174 19.92 1.92 -0.81
CA GLY A 174 19.92 0.83 -1.78
C GLY A 174 19.61 -0.53 -1.17
N HIS A 175 20.18 -1.58 -1.78
CA HIS A 175 19.90 -2.97 -1.44
C HIS A 175 21.15 -3.71 -1.01
N ILE A 176 21.07 -4.42 0.12
CA ILE A 176 22.10 -5.39 0.56
C ILE A 176 21.41 -6.75 0.67
N THR A 177 21.94 -7.76 -0.02
CA THR A 177 21.46 -9.14 0.05
C THR A 177 22.62 -10.06 0.42
N VAL A 178 22.43 -10.88 1.46
CA VAL A 178 23.36 -11.94 1.84
C VAL A 178 22.66 -13.29 1.81
N SER A 179 23.37 -14.33 1.36
CA SER A 179 22.81 -15.67 1.21
C SER A 179 23.68 -16.82 1.73
N GLY A 180 24.99 -16.58 1.86
CA GLY A 180 25.94 -17.58 2.37
C GLY A 180 25.73 -17.90 3.85
N SER A 181 26.05 -19.14 4.25
CA SER A 181 26.02 -19.54 5.67
C SER A 181 26.89 -18.60 6.50
N GLY A 182 26.37 -18.12 7.64
CA GLY A 182 27.10 -17.20 8.52
C GLY A 182 27.28 -15.77 7.98
N ALA A 183 26.82 -15.49 6.75
CA ALA A 183 26.97 -14.17 6.15
C ALA A 183 26.09 -13.11 6.84
N ILE A 184 26.54 -11.85 6.77
CA ILE A 184 25.95 -10.72 7.50
C ILE A 184 25.73 -9.56 6.53
N GLY A 185 24.56 -8.93 6.57
CA GLY A 185 24.27 -7.72 5.80
C GLY A 185 25.21 -6.56 6.17
N ILE A 186 25.11 -6.09 7.41
CA ILE A 186 25.97 -5.05 7.96
C ILE A 186 26.59 -5.54 9.26
N TRP A 187 27.91 -5.49 9.34
CA TRP A 187 28.68 -5.71 10.56
C TRP A 187 29.29 -4.40 11.04
N VAL A 188 29.07 -4.08 12.31
CA VAL A 188 29.72 -2.98 13.00
C VAL A 188 30.59 -3.58 14.10
N GLY A 189 31.91 -3.40 13.97
CA GLY A 189 32.93 -3.85 14.91
C GLY A 189 33.47 -2.73 15.79
N ALA A 190 32.74 -1.62 15.93
CA ALA A 190 33.21 -0.45 16.67
C ALA A 190 33.59 -0.80 18.12
N PRO A 191 34.67 -0.19 18.66
CA PRO A 191 35.13 -0.47 20.02
C PRO A 191 34.20 0.14 21.08
N SER A 192 34.33 -0.33 22.32
CA SER A 192 33.52 0.16 23.45
C SER A 192 33.58 1.68 23.60
N GLY A 193 32.41 2.31 23.71
CA GLY A 193 32.27 3.76 23.87
C GLY A 193 32.35 4.56 22.56
N ALA A 194 32.70 3.93 21.44
CA ALA A 194 32.57 4.55 20.13
C ALA A 194 31.10 4.57 19.68
N ASN A 195 30.71 5.55 18.88
CA ASN A 195 29.35 5.64 18.37
C ASN A 195 29.31 5.21 16.90
N THR A 196 28.25 4.54 16.46
CA THR A 196 28.04 4.24 15.04
C THR A 196 26.61 4.59 14.68
N THR A 197 26.42 5.29 13.56
CA THR A 197 25.08 5.62 13.05
C THR A 197 24.78 4.80 11.79
N LEU A 198 23.65 4.09 11.79
CA LEU A 198 23.13 3.33 10.66
C LEU A 198 21.82 3.95 10.21
N ASN A 199 21.76 4.48 8.99
CA ASN A 199 20.56 5.05 8.39
C ASN A 199 20.05 4.11 7.29
N VAL A 200 18.89 3.49 7.48
CA VAL A 200 18.32 2.53 6.52
C VAL A 200 17.00 3.07 5.99
N SER A 201 16.94 3.27 4.67
CA SER A 201 15.70 3.58 3.93
C SER A 201 15.43 2.59 2.79
N GLY A 202 16.44 1.81 2.39
CA GLY A 202 16.32 0.71 1.43
C GLY A 202 16.12 -0.65 2.11
N SER A 203 16.75 -1.69 1.55
CA SER A 203 16.61 -3.06 2.08
C SER A 203 17.92 -3.71 2.54
N ILE A 204 17.85 -4.49 3.60
CA ILE A 204 18.92 -5.38 4.08
C ILE A 204 18.30 -6.77 4.30
N THR A 205 18.69 -7.74 3.48
CA THR A 205 17.99 -9.03 3.39
C THR A 205 18.98 -10.19 3.55
N ALA A 206 18.86 -10.95 4.63
CA ALA A 206 19.49 -12.25 4.81
C ALA A 206 18.53 -13.35 4.31
N THR A 207 19.00 -14.17 3.38
CA THR A 207 18.24 -15.23 2.70
C THR A 207 19.05 -16.52 2.64
N GLY A 208 18.46 -17.60 2.11
CA GLY A 208 19.18 -18.86 1.96
C GLY A 208 19.66 -19.39 3.32
N ALA A 209 20.98 -19.55 3.48
CA ALA A 209 21.58 -19.99 4.73
C ALA A 209 21.99 -18.83 5.67
N ALA A 210 21.90 -17.58 5.20
CA ALA A 210 22.16 -16.42 6.03
C ALA A 210 20.95 -16.07 6.89
N THR A 211 21.20 -15.71 8.15
CA THR A 211 20.14 -15.32 9.10
C THR A 211 20.32 -13.93 9.67
N ARG A 212 21.48 -13.27 9.47
CA ARG A 212 21.86 -12.05 10.17
C ARG A 212 21.85 -10.84 9.23
N ALA A 213 20.94 -9.90 9.48
CA ALA A 213 20.83 -8.68 8.69
C ALA A 213 21.82 -7.62 9.18
N ILE A 214 21.79 -7.32 10.47
CA ILE A 214 22.62 -6.29 11.09
C ILE A 214 23.18 -6.84 12.40
N VAL A 215 24.48 -6.64 12.59
CA VAL A 215 25.19 -7.04 13.79
C VAL A 215 26.06 -5.87 14.27
N GLY A 216 25.85 -5.47 15.52
CA GLY A 216 26.66 -4.48 16.22
C GLY A 216 27.73 -5.10 17.12
N GLY A 217 28.65 -4.25 17.55
CA GLY A 217 29.88 -4.62 18.26
C GLY A 217 29.79 -4.32 19.74
N ALA A 218 30.85 -3.70 20.27
CA ALA A 218 30.90 -3.25 21.66
C ALA A 218 30.56 -1.75 21.83
N GLY A 219 30.40 -1.03 20.71
CA GLY A 219 30.12 0.39 20.65
C GLY A 219 28.68 0.74 21.05
N ASN A 220 28.29 1.97 20.73
CA ASN A 220 26.93 2.47 20.83
C ASN A 220 26.38 2.63 19.41
N GLU A 221 25.49 1.75 19.00
CA GLU A 221 24.88 1.77 17.68
C GLU A 221 23.54 2.52 17.72
N THR A 222 23.40 3.52 16.83
CA THR A 222 22.14 4.21 16.55
C THR A 222 21.61 3.75 15.19
N LEU A 223 20.54 2.96 15.20
CA LEU A 223 19.85 2.49 14.01
C LEU A 223 18.62 3.35 13.72
N ASN A 224 18.66 4.11 12.63
CA ASN A 224 17.56 4.93 12.13
C ASN A 224 16.88 4.21 10.96
N LEU A 225 15.61 3.86 11.12
CA LEU A 225 14.78 3.26 10.08
C LEU A 225 13.83 4.32 9.53
N ALA A 226 14.01 4.68 8.26
CA ALA A 226 13.13 5.58 7.55
C ALA A 226 11.87 4.83 7.04
N PRO A 227 10.79 5.55 6.67
CA PRO A 227 9.63 4.93 6.05
C PRO A 227 10.02 4.11 4.81
N GLY A 228 9.49 2.89 4.69
CA GLY A 228 9.78 1.99 3.57
C GLY A 228 11.03 1.11 3.75
N ALA A 229 11.82 1.29 4.81
CA ALA A 229 12.95 0.41 5.11
C ALA A 229 12.50 -1.05 5.27
N LYS A 230 13.24 -1.99 4.67
CA LYS A 230 12.94 -3.43 4.74
C LYS A 230 14.11 -4.20 5.30
N ILE A 231 13.90 -4.89 6.41
CA ILE A 231 14.92 -5.74 7.02
C ILE A 231 14.39 -7.17 7.12
N VAL A 232 15.15 -8.12 6.59
CA VAL A 232 14.92 -9.56 6.74
C VAL A 232 16.21 -10.19 7.26
N GLY A 233 16.11 -10.94 8.36
CA GLY A 233 17.20 -11.41 9.20
C GLY A 233 17.16 -10.79 10.60
N THR A 234 17.93 -11.40 11.51
CA THR A 234 18.12 -10.92 12.87
C THR A 234 18.84 -9.57 12.87
N VAL A 235 18.41 -8.68 13.77
CA VAL A 235 19.12 -7.45 14.12
C VAL A 235 19.56 -7.60 15.55
N ASP A 236 20.88 -7.62 15.78
CA ASP A 236 21.46 -7.60 17.12
C ASP A 236 22.52 -6.51 17.17
N LEU A 237 22.25 -5.42 17.88
CA LEU A 237 23.16 -4.29 17.98
C LEU A 237 24.31 -4.54 18.96
N GLY A 238 24.38 -5.72 19.59
CA GLY A 238 25.49 -6.08 20.46
C GLY A 238 25.45 -5.36 21.80
N ALA A 239 26.64 -5.11 22.36
CA ALA A 239 26.80 -4.50 23.67
C ALA A 239 26.62 -2.97 23.62
N GLY A 240 26.95 -2.28 24.71
CA GLY A 240 26.89 -0.82 24.78
C GLY A 240 25.49 -0.23 24.95
N THR A 241 25.32 1.04 24.60
CA THR A 241 24.06 1.79 24.74
C THR A 241 23.45 2.06 23.37
N ASN A 242 22.56 1.17 22.96
CA ASN A 242 22.01 1.16 21.62
C ASN A 242 20.68 1.90 21.53
N VAL A 243 20.46 2.54 20.39
CA VAL A 243 19.24 3.28 20.10
C VAL A 243 18.68 2.84 18.75
N VAL A 244 17.38 2.61 18.69
CA VAL A 244 16.66 2.37 17.45
C VAL A 244 15.58 3.44 17.32
N ASN A 245 15.64 4.21 16.24
CA ASN A 245 14.64 5.20 15.89
C ASN A 245 13.87 4.72 14.65
N VAL A 246 12.57 4.52 14.79
CA VAL A 246 11.69 4.10 13.69
C VAL A 246 10.78 5.25 13.29
N ILE A 247 11.00 5.77 12.09
CA ILE A 247 10.19 6.83 11.50
C ILE A 247 9.11 6.17 10.66
N THR A 248 7.86 6.45 11.02
CA THR A 248 6.67 5.90 10.36
C THR A 248 6.03 6.91 9.41
N SER A 249 5.32 6.42 8.39
CA SER A 249 4.42 7.21 7.57
C SER A 249 3.03 6.59 7.57
N GLY A 250 1.98 7.39 7.33
CA GLY A 250 0.60 6.89 7.26
C GLY A 250 0.35 5.82 6.18
N VAL A 251 1.19 5.81 5.13
CA VAL A 251 1.03 4.95 3.94
C VAL A 251 2.10 3.85 3.83
N SER A 252 2.65 3.38 4.95
CA SER A 252 3.64 2.30 4.95
C SER A 252 2.98 0.91 5.05
N PRO A 253 3.44 -0.10 4.29
CA PRO A 253 3.05 -1.48 4.52
C PRO A 253 3.32 -1.92 5.96
N SER A 254 2.49 -2.84 6.47
CA SER A 254 2.71 -3.37 7.81
C SER A 254 4.04 -4.09 7.91
N SER A 255 4.77 -3.86 8.99
CA SER A 255 6.04 -4.54 9.26
C SER A 255 6.24 -4.76 10.76
N THR A 256 6.97 -5.80 11.11
CA THR A 256 7.36 -6.08 12.49
C THR A 256 8.85 -6.30 12.54
N ILE A 257 9.53 -5.53 13.38
CA ILE A 257 10.96 -5.65 13.60
C ILE A 257 11.25 -5.93 15.08
N GLY A 258 11.97 -7.02 15.34
CA GLY A 258 12.59 -7.29 16.62
C GLY A 258 14.07 -6.97 16.55
N VAL A 259 14.55 -6.28 17.58
CA VAL A 259 15.96 -5.90 17.73
C VAL A 259 16.50 -6.48 19.02
N ALA A 260 17.70 -7.03 18.99
CA ALA A 260 18.45 -7.42 20.17
C ALA A 260 19.56 -6.41 20.47
N SER A 261 20.01 -6.40 21.72
CA SER A 261 21.25 -5.75 22.16
C SER A 261 21.94 -6.69 23.14
N SER A 262 22.57 -7.73 22.60
CA SER A 262 23.20 -8.77 23.39
C SER A 262 24.36 -8.21 24.21
N GLY A 263 24.20 -8.17 25.54
CA GLY A 263 25.23 -7.65 26.45
C GLY A 263 25.23 -6.12 26.58
N GLY A 264 24.17 -5.44 26.11
CA GLY A 264 24.02 -3.99 26.17
C GLY A 264 22.64 -3.56 26.65
N THR A 265 22.33 -2.29 26.41
CA THR A 265 21.02 -1.69 26.65
C THR A 265 20.43 -1.21 25.33
N LEU A 266 19.09 -1.24 25.23
CA LEU A 266 18.37 -0.83 24.03
C LEU A 266 17.30 0.19 24.36
N ALA A 267 17.32 1.33 23.69
CA ALA A 267 16.23 2.29 23.65
C ALA A 267 15.57 2.27 22.26
N LEU A 268 14.33 1.78 22.19
CA LEU A 268 13.53 1.74 20.97
C LEU A 268 12.50 2.88 20.99
N ARG A 269 12.48 3.71 19.94
CA ARG A 269 11.63 4.89 19.82
C ARG A 269 10.94 4.92 18.47
N THR A 270 9.70 5.40 18.44
CA THR A 270 8.94 5.61 17.21
C THR A 270 8.55 7.07 17.06
N SER A 271 8.48 7.54 15.83
CA SER A 271 8.01 8.88 15.49
C SER A 271 7.32 8.89 14.12
N GLY A 272 6.74 10.03 13.73
CA GLY A 272 6.02 10.18 12.47
C GLY A 272 4.51 10.01 12.61
N SER A 273 3.82 9.89 11.47
CA SER A 273 2.35 9.91 11.40
C SER A 273 1.70 8.54 11.28
N GLY A 274 2.49 7.46 11.18
CA GLY A 274 1.97 6.10 11.08
C GLY A 274 1.62 5.49 12.44
N LEU A 275 0.75 4.48 12.42
CA LEU A 275 0.44 3.70 13.61
C LEU A 275 1.60 2.75 13.92
N SER A 276 2.22 2.90 15.09
CA SER A 276 3.24 1.99 15.60
C SER A 276 2.96 1.57 17.04
N LEU A 277 3.28 0.32 17.36
CA LEU A 277 3.15 -0.25 18.69
C LEU A 277 4.50 -0.86 19.09
N VAL A 278 4.99 -0.50 20.27
CA VAL A 278 6.29 -0.95 20.80
C VAL A 278 6.03 -1.89 21.98
N SER A 279 6.59 -3.09 21.94
CA SER A 279 6.52 -4.08 23.01
C SER A 279 7.91 -4.66 23.27
N GLY A 280 8.49 -4.35 24.43
CA GLY A 280 9.88 -4.69 24.76
C GLY A 280 10.84 -4.18 23.68
N ASN A 281 11.58 -5.09 23.07
CA ASN A 281 12.60 -4.77 22.06
C ASN A 281 12.10 -4.92 20.62
N ALA A 282 10.79 -4.93 20.42
CA ALA A 282 10.19 -5.08 19.11
C ALA A 282 9.15 -3.98 18.86
N VAL A 283 8.99 -3.62 17.60
CA VAL A 283 8.00 -2.66 17.13
C VAL A 283 7.27 -3.24 15.94
N THR A 284 5.95 -3.02 15.91
CA THR A 284 5.14 -3.26 14.73
C THR A 284 4.62 -1.93 14.18
N ILE A 285 4.85 -1.71 12.89
CA ILE A 285 4.21 -0.65 12.10
C ILE A 285 2.97 -1.28 11.48
N VAL A 286 1.83 -0.61 11.60
CA VAL A 286 0.55 -1.10 11.13
C VAL A 286 0.07 -0.22 9.98
N ASP A 287 -0.30 -0.86 8.88
CA ASP A 287 -1.11 -0.24 7.83
C ASP A 287 -2.57 -0.31 8.25
N PRO A 288 -3.20 0.81 8.66
CA PRO A 288 -4.57 0.82 9.14
C PRO A 288 -5.58 0.92 7.99
N SER A 289 -5.16 0.94 6.72
CA SER A 289 -6.02 1.26 5.58
C SER A 289 -7.27 0.39 5.56
N ALA A 290 -7.15 -0.94 5.67
CA ALA A 290 -8.32 -1.81 5.68
C ALA A 290 -9.26 -1.59 6.89
N ILE A 291 -8.70 -1.24 8.05
CA ILE A 291 -9.49 -0.91 9.25
C ILE A 291 -10.31 0.36 8.96
N ALA A 292 -9.67 1.38 8.39
CA ALA A 292 -10.23 2.70 8.10
C ALA A 292 -11.26 2.70 6.96
N THR A 293 -11.09 1.87 5.94
CA THR A 293 -11.94 1.87 4.74
C THR A 293 -13.15 0.94 4.82
N THR A 294 -13.16 -0.04 5.76
CA THR A 294 -14.32 -0.95 5.92
C THR A 294 -15.64 -0.19 6.18
N PRO A 295 -15.72 0.81 7.09
CA PRO A 295 -16.94 1.59 7.28
C PRO A 295 -17.40 2.32 6.01
N ALA A 296 -16.46 2.80 5.20
CA ALA A 296 -16.77 3.51 3.97
C ALA A 296 -17.34 2.58 2.90
N SER A 297 -16.79 1.38 2.77
CA SER A 297 -17.34 0.33 1.90
C SER A 297 -18.75 -0.08 2.34
N LEU A 298 -18.99 -0.23 3.65
CA LEU A 298 -20.34 -0.48 4.19
C LEU A 298 -21.31 0.68 3.89
N GLY A 299 -20.88 1.93 4.06
CA GLY A 299 -21.66 3.10 3.69
C GLY A 299 -22.01 3.13 2.20
N SER A 300 -21.05 2.80 1.34
CA SER A 300 -21.23 2.70 -0.11
C SER A 300 -22.30 1.67 -0.48
N LEU A 301 -22.23 0.46 0.10
CA LEU A 301 -23.25 -0.57 -0.07
C LEU A 301 -24.63 -0.06 0.36
N SER A 302 -24.72 0.53 1.56
CA SER A 302 -25.97 1.02 2.12
C SER A 302 -26.60 2.13 1.27
N SER A 303 -25.78 3.08 0.81
CA SER A 303 -26.19 4.13 -0.11
C SER A 303 -26.72 3.56 -1.42
N GLY A 304 -26.06 2.55 -1.99
CA GLY A 304 -26.52 1.84 -3.18
C GLY A 304 -27.90 1.21 -3.00
N ILE A 305 -28.15 0.55 -1.86
CA ILE A 305 -29.45 -0.03 -1.51
C ILE A 305 -30.53 1.06 -1.43
N SER A 306 -30.27 2.14 -0.71
CA SER A 306 -31.24 3.25 -0.52
C SER A 306 -31.54 3.98 -1.84
N GLN A 307 -30.55 4.16 -2.71
CA GLN A 307 -30.74 4.73 -4.05
C GLN A 307 -31.63 3.84 -4.90
N GLN A 308 -31.42 2.53 -4.86
CA GLN A 308 -32.21 1.57 -5.60
C GLN A 308 -33.68 1.56 -5.16
N ILE A 309 -33.93 1.58 -3.85
CA ILE A 309 -35.29 1.68 -3.29
C ILE A 309 -35.96 2.99 -3.72
N SER A 310 -35.24 4.11 -3.63
CA SER A 310 -35.75 5.41 -4.05
C SER A 310 -36.13 5.42 -5.53
N ARG A 311 -35.33 4.80 -6.40
CA ARG A 311 -35.62 4.65 -7.83
C ARG A 311 -36.81 3.74 -8.09
N GLN A 312 -36.93 2.64 -7.34
CA GLN A 312 -38.10 1.78 -7.42
C GLN A 312 -39.39 2.54 -7.07
N LEU A 313 -39.34 3.40 -6.05
CA LEU A 313 -40.47 4.21 -5.62
C LEU A 313 -40.80 5.36 -6.60
N ASN A 314 -39.80 5.98 -7.21
CA ASN A 314 -39.97 7.09 -8.15
C ASN A 314 -40.47 6.68 -9.54
N ARG A 315 -40.79 5.39 -9.74
CA ARG A 315 -41.37 4.91 -10.99
C ARG A 315 -42.71 5.58 -11.29
N THR A 316 -42.92 5.90 -12.56
CA THR A 316 -44.23 6.32 -13.05
C THR A 316 -45.22 5.15 -12.87
N PRO A 317 -46.38 5.34 -12.21
CA PRO A 317 -47.42 4.33 -12.20
C PRO A 317 -47.82 4.00 -13.66
N PRO A 318 -47.94 2.72 -14.04
CA PRO A 318 -48.56 2.37 -15.31
C PRO A 318 -50.02 2.86 -15.30
N LEU A 319 -50.51 3.35 -16.44
CA LEU A 319 -51.91 3.74 -16.56
C LEU A 319 -52.81 2.52 -16.34
N PRO A 320 -53.98 2.69 -15.69
CA PRO A 320 -55.02 1.66 -15.70
C PRO A 320 -55.32 1.28 -17.15
N ALA A 321 -55.45 -0.03 -17.42
CA ALA A 321 -55.86 -0.49 -18.74
C ALA A 321 -57.17 0.24 -19.14
N PRO A 322 -57.27 0.78 -20.38
CA PRO A 322 -58.53 1.35 -20.81
C PRO A 322 -59.59 0.27 -20.73
N VAL A 323 -60.64 0.51 -19.94
CA VAL A 323 -61.82 -0.35 -19.97
C VAL A 323 -62.38 -0.21 -21.38
N GLN A 324 -62.34 -1.28 -22.18
CA GLN A 324 -63.11 -1.36 -23.40
C GLN A 324 -64.58 -1.46 -23.02
N VAL A 325 -65.21 -0.32 -22.73
CA VAL A 325 -66.66 -0.25 -22.60
C VAL A 325 -67.22 -0.02 -24.00
N ALA A 326 -67.81 -1.05 -24.59
CA ALA A 326 -68.64 -0.92 -25.77
C ALA A 326 -69.99 -0.28 -25.39
N SER A 327 -69.99 0.97 -24.94
CA SER A 327 -71.21 1.78 -24.88
C SER A 327 -70.88 3.26 -24.76
N THR A 328 -71.46 4.05 -25.66
CA THR A 328 -71.48 5.51 -25.69
C THR A 328 -72.11 6.08 -24.41
N GLY A 329 -71.26 6.46 -23.45
CA GLY A 329 -71.66 7.15 -22.23
C GLY A 329 -70.45 7.43 -21.35
N SER A 330 -70.02 8.69 -21.30
CA SER A 330 -68.95 9.18 -20.42
C SER A 330 -69.25 8.82 -18.95
N LEU A 331 -68.33 8.08 -18.33
CA LEU A 331 -68.18 8.00 -16.88
C LEU A 331 -66.73 8.33 -16.53
N ALA A 332 -66.40 9.62 -16.61
CA ALA A 332 -65.22 10.16 -15.95
C ALA A 332 -65.42 10.06 -14.44
N GLY A 333 -64.75 9.09 -13.79
CA GLY A 333 -64.77 8.99 -12.31
C GLY A 333 -64.57 7.61 -11.70
N LEU A 334 -64.48 6.52 -12.47
CA LEU A 334 -64.33 5.16 -11.93
C LEU A 334 -63.20 4.36 -12.62
N LEU A 335 -62.02 4.95 -12.76
CA LEU A 335 -60.82 4.13 -12.99
C LEU A 335 -60.44 3.50 -11.64
N PRO A 336 -60.48 2.17 -11.49
CA PRO A 336 -59.96 1.53 -10.30
C PRO A 336 -58.48 1.93 -10.18
N ALA A 337 -58.08 2.46 -9.03
CA ALA A 337 -56.67 2.54 -8.70
C ALA A 337 -56.11 1.11 -8.81
N ASP A 338 -55.11 0.90 -9.67
CA ASP A 338 -54.46 -0.39 -9.86
C ASP A 338 -53.66 -0.74 -8.60
N ASN A 339 -54.38 -1.19 -7.56
CA ASN A 339 -53.86 -1.60 -6.25
C ASN A 339 -53.28 -3.03 -6.31
N GLN A 340 -52.95 -3.55 -7.50
CA GLN A 340 -52.35 -4.86 -7.64
C GLN A 340 -50.98 -4.88 -6.92
N PRO A 341 -50.71 -5.86 -6.05
CA PRO A 341 -49.41 -6.00 -5.44
C PRO A 341 -48.35 -6.21 -6.53
N THR A 342 -47.20 -5.56 -6.39
CA THR A 342 -46.09 -5.71 -7.33
C THR A 342 -44.95 -6.43 -6.62
N ALA A 343 -44.38 -7.44 -7.26
CA ALA A 343 -43.12 -8.06 -6.87
C ALA A 343 -42.01 -7.55 -7.79
N TRP A 344 -40.80 -7.39 -7.27
CA TRP A 344 -39.67 -6.96 -8.08
C TRP A 344 -38.38 -7.62 -7.61
N GLY A 345 -37.43 -7.76 -8.52
CA GLY A 345 -36.12 -8.35 -8.27
C GLY A 345 -35.07 -7.74 -9.18
N GLN A 346 -33.94 -7.36 -8.60
CA GLN A 346 -32.89 -6.61 -9.27
C GLN A 346 -31.51 -7.08 -8.81
N VAL A 347 -30.56 -7.02 -9.73
CA VAL A 347 -29.13 -7.19 -9.47
C VAL A 347 -28.46 -5.83 -9.51
N PHE A 348 -27.42 -5.64 -8.71
CA PHE A 348 -26.66 -4.41 -8.67
C PHE A 348 -25.16 -4.68 -8.59
N GLY A 349 -24.39 -3.72 -9.10
CA GLY A 349 -22.94 -3.69 -9.03
C GLY A 349 -22.44 -2.27 -8.89
N GLN A 350 -21.44 -2.08 -8.05
CA GLN A 350 -20.75 -0.82 -7.82
C GLN A 350 -19.25 -1.07 -7.83
N TYR A 351 -18.53 -0.23 -8.56
CA TYR A 351 -17.08 -0.20 -8.56
C TYR A 351 -16.63 1.21 -8.17
N THR A 352 -15.90 1.33 -7.07
CA THR A 352 -15.35 2.60 -6.57
C THR A 352 -13.84 2.53 -6.57
N ARG A 353 -13.20 3.58 -7.06
CA ARG A 353 -11.75 3.76 -7.05
C ARG A 353 -11.42 5.10 -6.41
N ASN A 354 -10.54 5.07 -5.42
CA ASN A 354 -9.99 6.25 -4.76
C ASN A 354 -8.49 6.35 -5.05
N ASN A 355 -8.04 7.43 -5.69
CA ASN A 355 -6.62 7.73 -5.85
C ASN A 355 -6.21 8.79 -4.82
N THR A 356 -5.03 8.62 -4.21
CA THR A 356 -4.62 9.20 -2.91
C THR A 356 -4.61 10.72 -2.80
N ASN A 357 -5.03 11.24 -1.63
CA ASN A 357 -4.58 12.50 -0.99
C ASN A 357 -4.67 12.36 0.55
N GLY A 358 -3.61 11.91 1.23
CA GLY A 358 -3.57 11.86 2.71
C GLY A 358 -2.86 10.65 3.34
N ALA A 359 -3.16 10.37 4.61
CA ALA A 359 -2.52 9.33 5.44
C ALA A 359 -3.06 7.90 5.21
N SER A 360 -4.00 7.68 4.29
CA SER A 360 -4.54 6.36 3.92
C SER A 360 -4.11 6.00 2.50
N LEU A 361 -3.83 4.72 2.26
CA LEU A 361 -3.53 4.22 0.92
C LEU A 361 -4.76 4.33 0.00
N ALA A 362 -4.51 4.58 -1.27
CA ALA A 362 -5.52 4.47 -2.32
C ALA A 362 -6.11 3.05 -2.34
N PHE A 363 -7.43 2.95 -2.54
CA PHE A 363 -8.16 1.68 -2.48
C PHE A 363 -9.13 1.51 -3.64
N ARG A 364 -9.51 0.25 -3.85
CA ARG A 364 -10.57 -0.16 -4.77
C ARG A 364 -11.61 -0.93 -3.98
N ASP A 365 -12.87 -0.64 -4.25
CA ASP A 365 -14.03 -1.24 -3.59
C ASP A 365 -15.01 -1.72 -4.65
N GLN A 366 -15.49 -2.95 -4.49
CA GLN A 366 -16.42 -3.62 -5.40
C GLN A 366 -17.55 -4.20 -4.58
N ASN A 367 -18.77 -3.72 -4.83
CA ASN A 367 -19.97 -4.21 -4.18
C ASN A 367 -20.91 -4.76 -5.25
N TYR A 368 -21.46 -5.95 -5.04
CA TYR A 368 -22.48 -6.49 -5.94
C TYR A 368 -23.45 -7.38 -5.20
N GLY A 369 -24.67 -7.46 -5.67
CA GLY A 369 -25.70 -8.18 -4.95
C GLY A 369 -27.01 -8.34 -5.69
N VAL A 370 -27.93 -8.97 -4.99
CA VAL A 370 -29.30 -9.20 -5.44
C VAL A 370 -30.23 -8.68 -4.37
N ILE A 371 -31.26 -7.97 -4.77
CA ILE A 371 -32.31 -7.44 -3.92
C ILE A 371 -33.65 -7.68 -4.59
N GLY A 372 -34.64 -8.05 -3.79
CA GLY A 372 -36.00 -8.17 -4.23
C GLY A 372 -36.95 -7.64 -3.18
N GLY A 373 -38.18 -7.37 -3.60
CA GLY A 373 -39.18 -6.83 -2.72
C GLY A 373 -40.59 -7.04 -3.22
N ARG A 374 -41.52 -6.71 -2.34
CA ARG A 374 -42.96 -6.70 -2.62
C ARG A 374 -43.52 -5.38 -2.14
N GLU A 375 -44.28 -4.72 -3.00
CA GLU A 375 -45.01 -3.50 -2.68
C GLU A 375 -46.51 -3.67 -2.90
N GLN A 376 -47.25 -2.84 -2.17
CA GLN A 376 -48.69 -2.73 -2.21
C GLN A 376 -49.06 -1.26 -2.40
N GLY A 377 -49.92 -0.99 -3.38
CA GLY A 377 -50.57 0.33 -3.52
C GLY A 377 -51.61 0.53 -2.42
N ILE A 378 -51.62 1.71 -1.81
CA ILE A 378 -52.57 2.15 -0.78
C ILE A 378 -53.12 3.52 -1.21
N GLY A 379 -54.11 3.50 -2.10
CA GLY A 379 -54.58 4.72 -2.77
C GLY A 379 -53.51 5.26 -3.72
N GLU A 380 -53.12 6.51 -3.55
CA GLU A 380 -52.00 7.10 -4.31
C GLU A 380 -50.63 6.77 -3.69
N HIS A 381 -50.61 6.24 -2.46
CA HIS A 381 -49.39 5.90 -1.72
C HIS A 381 -48.93 4.48 -2.00
N ARG A 382 -47.69 4.18 -1.62
CA ARG A 382 -47.12 2.83 -1.76
C ARG A 382 -46.37 2.45 -0.49
N ALA A 383 -46.42 1.18 -0.12
CA ALA A 383 -45.62 0.63 0.94
C ALA A 383 -45.13 -0.76 0.56
N GLY A 384 -43.96 -1.16 1.04
CA GLY A 384 -43.39 -2.46 0.71
C GLY A 384 -42.27 -2.89 1.63
N PHE A 385 -41.86 -4.14 1.43
CA PHE A 385 -40.72 -4.76 2.09
C PHE A 385 -39.72 -5.21 1.04
N PHE A 386 -38.45 -5.26 1.43
CA PHE A 386 -37.37 -5.74 0.60
C PHE A 386 -36.39 -6.58 1.40
N GLY A 387 -35.62 -7.40 0.69
CA GLY A 387 -34.50 -8.15 1.23
C GLY A 387 -33.51 -8.51 0.15
N GLY A 388 -32.28 -8.78 0.55
CA GLY A 388 -31.22 -9.07 -0.38
C GLY A 388 -29.94 -9.55 0.26
N VAL A 389 -29.02 -9.96 -0.60
CA VAL A 389 -27.66 -10.35 -0.25
C VAL A 389 -26.68 -9.58 -1.11
N ALA A 390 -25.55 -9.21 -0.54
CA ALA A 390 -24.48 -8.51 -1.24
C ALA A 390 -23.12 -9.09 -0.85
N GLN A 391 -22.20 -9.05 -1.80
CA GLN A 391 -20.77 -9.24 -1.56
C GLN A 391 -20.07 -7.89 -1.63
N ILE A 392 -19.05 -7.77 -0.79
CA ILE A 392 -18.21 -6.59 -0.61
C ILE A 392 -16.78 -7.07 -0.81
N HIS A 393 -16.02 -6.47 -1.71
CA HIS A 393 -14.61 -6.77 -1.90
C HIS A 393 -13.81 -5.48 -1.94
N MET A 394 -12.80 -5.39 -1.09
CA MET A 394 -11.98 -4.21 -0.94
C MET A 394 -10.50 -4.57 -0.91
N GLU A 395 -9.70 -3.85 -1.68
CA GLU A 395 -8.25 -4.05 -1.78
C GLU A 395 -7.52 -2.70 -1.82
N THR A 396 -6.37 -2.61 -1.16
CA THR A 396 -5.47 -1.45 -1.24
C THR A 396 -4.58 -1.51 -2.49
N ASN A 397 -4.17 -0.36 -3.04
CA ASN A 397 -3.34 -0.32 -4.26
C ASN A 397 -1.95 -0.98 -4.14
N MET A 398 -1.44 -1.16 -2.92
CA MET A 398 -0.18 -1.89 -2.67
C MET A 398 -0.42 -3.38 -2.32
N SER A 399 -1.66 -3.85 -2.37
CA SER A 399 -2.11 -5.17 -1.90
C SER A 399 -1.62 -5.49 -0.48
N SER A 400 -1.45 -4.46 0.35
CA SER A 400 -0.99 -4.56 1.73
C SER A 400 -2.09 -5.06 2.66
N ALA A 401 -3.35 -4.80 2.31
CA ALA A 401 -4.50 -5.29 3.04
C ALA A 401 -5.70 -5.49 2.10
N SER A 402 -6.50 -6.50 2.38
CA SER A 402 -7.76 -6.77 1.70
C SER A 402 -8.87 -7.11 2.70
N SER A 403 -10.11 -6.90 2.30
CA SER A 403 -11.27 -7.31 3.06
C SER A 403 -12.37 -7.81 2.14
N ASP A 404 -12.82 -9.03 2.40
CA ASP A 404 -13.97 -9.65 1.75
C ASP A 404 -15.14 -9.67 2.73
N GLY A 405 -16.34 -9.35 2.26
CA GLY A 405 -17.53 -9.27 3.08
C GLY A 405 -18.75 -9.87 2.38
N ASN A 406 -19.64 -10.46 3.18
CA ASN A 406 -20.99 -10.84 2.75
C ASN A 406 -21.98 -10.12 3.64
N SER A 407 -22.97 -9.47 3.06
CA SER A 407 -24.05 -8.77 3.76
C SER A 407 -25.39 -9.42 3.45
N LEU A 408 -26.18 -9.67 4.49
CA LEU A 408 -27.60 -10.00 4.39
C LEU A 408 -28.40 -8.82 4.94
N PHE A 409 -29.37 -8.34 4.20
CA PHE A 409 -30.16 -7.18 4.60
C PHE A 409 -31.64 -7.33 4.27
N ALA A 410 -32.46 -6.61 5.02
CA ALA A 410 -33.89 -6.52 4.83
C ALA A 410 -34.40 -5.16 5.31
N GLY A 411 -35.59 -4.77 4.88
CA GLY A 411 -36.17 -3.52 5.32
C GLY A 411 -37.57 -3.25 4.81
N ALA A 412 -38.04 -2.04 5.10
CA ALA A 412 -39.32 -1.54 4.67
C ALA A 412 -39.16 -0.16 4.02
N TYR A 413 -40.05 0.15 3.08
CA TYR A 413 -40.11 1.45 2.44
C TYR A 413 -41.54 1.89 2.20
N GLY A 414 -41.71 3.20 2.04
CA GLY A 414 -42.99 3.80 1.71
C GLY A 414 -42.82 5.07 0.90
N GLN A 415 -43.84 5.38 0.12
CA GLN A 415 -43.97 6.62 -0.62
C GLN A 415 -45.28 7.29 -0.24
N TYR A 416 -45.16 8.54 0.18
CA TYR A 416 -46.25 9.45 0.39
C TYR A 416 -46.35 10.41 -0.80
N VAL A 417 -47.57 10.60 -1.28
CA VAL A 417 -47.90 11.38 -2.47
C VAL A 417 -48.69 12.60 -2.04
N LEU A 418 -48.19 13.79 -2.39
CA LEU A 418 -48.84 15.06 -2.08
C LEU A 418 -48.84 15.95 -3.33
N ASP A 419 -49.89 15.82 -4.15
CA ASP A 419 -50.02 16.52 -5.43
C ASP A 419 -48.79 16.26 -6.35
N GLN A 420 -47.99 17.29 -6.65
CA GLN A 420 -46.75 17.17 -7.44
C GLN A 420 -45.56 16.61 -6.65
N TRP A 421 -45.68 16.48 -5.33
CA TRP A 421 -44.60 16.04 -4.46
C TRP A 421 -44.66 14.54 -4.21
N ARG A 422 -43.49 13.93 -4.12
CA ARG A 422 -43.27 12.54 -3.74
C ARG A 422 -42.26 12.52 -2.60
N ILE A 423 -42.66 11.96 -1.46
CA ILE A 423 -41.81 11.81 -0.28
C ILE A 423 -41.62 10.31 -0.07
N ASN A 424 -40.39 9.85 -0.24
CA ASN A 424 -40.03 8.45 -0.02
C ASN A 424 -39.29 8.33 1.30
N GLY A 425 -39.64 7.31 2.09
CA GLY A 425 -38.92 6.92 3.28
C GLY A 425 -38.57 5.44 3.19
N SER A 426 -37.37 5.06 3.64
CA SER A 426 -37.01 3.66 3.80
C SER A 426 -36.13 3.45 5.02
N VAL A 427 -36.14 2.24 5.55
CA VAL A 427 -35.22 1.79 6.60
C VAL A 427 -34.73 0.41 6.21
N ALA A 428 -33.41 0.29 6.03
CA ALA A 428 -32.73 -0.98 5.88
C ALA A 428 -32.07 -1.39 7.20
N VAL A 429 -32.07 -2.68 7.49
CA VAL A 429 -31.24 -3.30 8.52
C VAL A 429 -30.45 -4.43 7.89
N GLY A 430 -29.21 -4.63 8.31
CA GLY A 430 -28.40 -5.71 7.77
C GLY A 430 -27.33 -6.19 8.73
N TYR A 431 -26.82 -7.38 8.43
CA TYR A 431 -25.68 -7.99 9.08
C TYR A 431 -24.64 -8.35 8.03
N ALA A 432 -23.40 -7.93 8.25
CA ALA A 432 -22.29 -8.20 7.38
C ALA A 432 -21.21 -9.00 8.12
N SER A 433 -20.77 -10.09 7.50
CA SER A 433 -19.62 -10.87 7.94
C SER A 433 -18.42 -10.55 7.04
N TYR A 434 -17.27 -10.27 7.65
CA TYR A 434 -16.05 -9.89 6.96
C TYR A 434 -14.91 -10.86 7.27
N ARG A 435 -14.07 -11.08 6.27
CA ARG A 435 -12.74 -11.68 6.38
C ARG A 435 -11.72 -10.64 5.92
N SER A 436 -10.83 -10.27 6.81
CA SER A 436 -9.77 -9.29 6.54
C SER A 436 -8.41 -9.95 6.56
N ASP A 437 -7.58 -9.55 5.61
CA ASP A 437 -6.24 -10.05 5.42
C ASP A 437 -5.26 -8.88 5.37
N ARG A 438 -4.13 -8.99 6.07
CA ARG A 438 -3.08 -7.97 6.13
C ARG A 438 -1.71 -8.61 5.90
N LEU A 439 -0.99 -8.10 4.91
CA LEU A 439 0.38 -8.52 4.63
C LEU A 439 1.34 -7.83 5.60
N VAL A 440 2.20 -8.61 6.24
CA VAL A 440 3.18 -8.12 7.21
C VAL A 440 4.56 -8.61 6.83
N LEU A 441 5.53 -7.70 6.74
CA LEU A 441 6.94 -8.05 6.68
C LEU A 441 7.49 -8.22 8.11
N ASP A 442 7.72 -9.45 8.53
CA ASP A 442 8.39 -9.76 9.78
C ASP A 442 9.90 -9.95 9.52
N ASN A 443 10.77 -9.26 10.27
CA ASN A 443 12.20 -9.38 10.01
C ASN A 443 12.76 -10.80 10.25
N LEU A 444 12.14 -11.64 11.07
CA LEU A 444 12.62 -12.99 11.35
C LEU A 444 11.97 -14.05 10.46
N TYR A 445 10.70 -13.85 10.09
CA TYR A 445 9.91 -14.84 9.37
C TYR A 445 9.58 -14.44 7.92
N GLY A 446 10.03 -13.27 7.47
CA GLY A 446 9.74 -12.73 6.15
C GLY A 446 8.29 -12.27 6.02
N ASN A 447 7.77 -12.32 4.79
CA ASN A 447 6.39 -11.93 4.52
C ASN A 447 5.42 -12.96 5.09
N GLN A 448 4.50 -12.51 5.93
CA GLN A 448 3.42 -13.30 6.52
C GLN A 448 2.07 -12.63 6.28
N LYS A 449 0.99 -13.40 6.39
CA LYS A 449 -0.38 -12.92 6.22
C LYS A 449 -1.13 -13.05 7.53
N ALA A 450 -1.53 -11.92 8.11
CA ALA A 450 -2.43 -11.86 9.26
C ALA A 450 -3.87 -11.90 8.74
N THR A 451 -4.71 -12.73 9.34
CA THR A 451 -6.09 -12.98 8.89
C THR A 451 -7.05 -12.87 10.07
N ALA A 452 -8.20 -12.27 9.86
CA ALA A 452 -9.23 -12.12 10.87
C ALA A 452 -10.63 -12.27 10.28
N ASN A 453 -11.57 -12.78 11.08
CA ASN A 453 -12.99 -12.78 10.76
C ASN A 453 -13.73 -11.95 11.81
N TYR A 454 -14.66 -11.10 11.37
CA TYR A 454 -15.52 -10.33 12.24
C TYR A 454 -16.88 -10.11 11.59
N GLY A 455 -17.87 -9.76 12.40
CA GLY A 455 -19.19 -9.40 11.92
C GLY A 455 -19.62 -8.04 12.43
N GLY A 456 -20.64 -7.49 11.81
CA GLY A 456 -21.26 -6.25 12.26
C GLY A 456 -22.68 -6.12 11.78
N TRP A 457 -23.45 -5.28 12.45
CA TRP A 457 -24.80 -4.93 12.05
C TRP A 457 -24.87 -3.46 11.68
N TYR A 458 -25.85 -3.10 10.86
CA TYR A 458 -26.10 -1.72 10.46
C TYR A 458 -27.59 -1.45 10.29
N VAL A 459 -27.95 -0.19 10.47
CA VAL A 459 -29.26 0.38 10.21
C VAL A 459 -29.08 1.58 9.30
N SER A 460 -29.87 1.67 8.25
CA SER A 460 -29.79 2.77 7.30
C SER A 460 -31.16 3.34 6.97
N PRO A 461 -31.60 4.38 7.70
CA PRO A 461 -32.74 5.18 7.29
C PRO A 461 -32.38 6.11 6.12
N SER A 462 -33.33 6.24 5.19
CA SER A 462 -33.23 7.16 4.07
C SER A 462 -34.52 7.94 3.89
N VAL A 463 -34.42 9.20 3.50
CA VAL A 463 -35.54 10.02 3.06
C VAL A 463 -35.20 10.71 1.74
N SER A 464 -36.14 10.75 0.82
CA SER A 464 -36.01 11.54 -0.41
C SER A 464 -37.28 12.31 -0.70
N VAL A 465 -37.13 13.56 -1.12
CA VAL A 465 -38.23 14.40 -1.58
C VAL A 465 -37.99 14.74 -3.03
N MET A 466 -38.99 14.51 -3.87
CA MET A 466 -39.00 14.82 -5.29
C MET A 466 -40.22 15.65 -5.62
N ARG A 467 -40.09 16.58 -6.57
CA ARG A 467 -41.22 17.24 -7.20
C ARG A 467 -41.28 16.86 -8.67
N ILE A 468 -42.47 16.56 -9.17
CA ILE A 468 -42.71 16.29 -10.59
C ILE A 468 -43.26 17.57 -11.21
N LEU A 469 -42.53 18.14 -12.17
CA LEU A 469 -42.90 19.30 -12.95
C LEU A 469 -43.22 18.83 -14.37
N ASP A 470 -44.49 18.54 -14.61
CA ASP A 470 -44.98 18.09 -15.92
C ASP A 470 -44.98 19.27 -16.92
N GLN A 471 -44.43 19.02 -18.11
CA GLN A 471 -44.33 19.99 -19.19
C GLN A 471 -45.18 19.61 -20.41
N GLY A 472 -45.93 18.50 -20.33
CA GLY A 472 -46.69 17.95 -21.46
C GLY A 472 -45.87 16.97 -22.31
N ASP A 473 -46.55 16.30 -23.24
CA ASP A 473 -45.95 15.35 -24.20
C ASP A 473 -45.12 14.20 -23.57
N GLY A 474 -45.50 13.80 -22.34
CA GLY A 474 -44.81 12.76 -21.59
C GLY A 474 -43.45 13.19 -21.02
N PHE A 475 -43.14 14.48 -21.06
CA PHE A 475 -41.90 15.05 -20.53
C PHE A 475 -42.12 15.69 -19.15
N SER A 476 -41.23 15.39 -18.20
CA SER A 476 -41.26 16.05 -16.88
C SER A 476 -39.87 16.32 -16.31
N TRP A 477 -39.74 17.44 -15.61
CA TRP A 477 -38.57 17.72 -14.78
C TRP A 477 -38.80 17.20 -13.36
N ARG A 478 -37.78 16.54 -12.80
CA ARG A 478 -37.84 15.89 -11.50
C ARG A 478 -36.68 16.34 -10.60
N PRO A 479 -36.71 17.57 -10.07
CA PRO A 479 -35.79 17.96 -9.01
C PRO A 479 -36.03 17.11 -7.75
N SER A 480 -34.95 16.64 -7.12
CA SER A 480 -35.05 15.89 -5.88
C SER A 480 -33.86 16.10 -4.94
N LEU A 481 -34.13 15.89 -3.65
CA LEU A 481 -33.16 15.88 -2.56
C LEU A 481 -33.29 14.54 -1.84
N ALA A 482 -32.18 13.83 -1.65
CA ALA A 482 -32.12 12.60 -0.88
C ALA A 482 -31.07 12.69 0.23
N VAL A 483 -31.42 12.14 1.38
CA VAL A 483 -30.54 12.02 2.55
C VAL A 483 -30.60 10.57 3.02
N ASN A 484 -29.44 9.94 3.16
CA ASN A 484 -29.28 8.60 3.67
C ASN A 484 -28.29 8.62 4.83
N TYR A 485 -28.70 8.11 5.97
CA TYR A 485 -27.82 7.97 7.13
C TYR A 485 -27.60 6.49 7.38
N THR A 486 -26.37 6.07 7.58
CA THR A 486 -26.01 4.70 7.92
C THR A 486 -25.30 4.71 9.25
N TRP A 487 -25.81 3.94 10.20
CA TRP A 487 -25.19 3.72 11.50
C TRP A 487 -25.04 2.22 11.73
N GLY A 488 -23.86 1.79 12.15
CA GLY A 488 -23.59 0.39 12.41
C GLY A 488 -22.46 0.18 13.40
N HIS A 489 -22.32 -1.07 13.83
CA HIS A 489 -21.26 -1.52 14.73
C HIS A 489 -20.56 -2.73 14.13
N LEU A 490 -19.25 -2.61 13.96
CA LEU A 490 -18.35 -3.69 13.58
C LEU A 490 -17.72 -4.26 14.85
N GLY A 491 -17.84 -5.57 15.05
CA GLY A 491 -17.24 -6.27 16.17
C GLY A 491 -15.71 -6.21 16.15
N GLY A 492 -15.11 -6.24 17.34
CA GLY A 492 -13.67 -6.40 17.49
C GLY A 492 -13.21 -7.80 17.08
N TYR A 493 -11.93 -7.93 16.76
CA TYR A 493 -11.33 -9.19 16.34
C TYR A 493 -9.87 -9.30 16.77
N THR A 494 -9.37 -10.52 16.76
CA THR A 494 -7.94 -10.81 16.90
C THR A 494 -7.47 -11.53 15.64
N GLU A 495 -6.39 -11.03 15.06
CA GLU A 495 -5.77 -11.65 13.90
C GLU A 495 -5.10 -12.99 14.26
N SER A 496 -4.94 -13.83 13.25
CA SER A 496 -4.22 -15.11 13.33
C SER A 496 -3.44 -15.35 12.03
N GLY A 497 -2.50 -16.29 12.03
CA GLY A 497 -1.74 -16.70 10.85
C GLY A 497 -0.31 -16.17 10.78
N THR A 498 0.02 -15.07 11.47
CA THR A 498 1.42 -14.65 11.65
C THR A 498 2.01 -15.25 12.92
N THR A 499 3.35 -15.36 12.96
CA THR A 499 4.05 -15.94 14.11
C THR A 499 4.00 -15.01 15.33
N ARG A 500 4.11 -13.68 15.12
CA ARG A 500 4.17 -12.70 16.22
C ARG A 500 3.59 -11.32 15.92
N SER A 501 2.96 -11.12 14.77
CA SER A 501 2.50 -9.81 14.30
C SER A 501 0.99 -9.63 14.32
N ASN A 502 0.27 -10.58 14.92
CA ASN A 502 -1.18 -10.56 15.02
C ASN A 502 -1.63 -9.41 15.93
N LEU A 503 -2.56 -8.60 15.45
CA LEU A 503 -3.17 -7.51 16.18
C LEU A 503 -4.49 -7.95 16.81
N ALA A 504 -4.85 -7.33 17.94
CA ALA A 504 -6.22 -7.31 18.43
C ALA A 504 -6.81 -5.91 18.21
N VAL A 505 -7.89 -5.87 17.43
CA VAL A 505 -8.61 -4.66 17.02
C VAL A 505 -9.94 -4.61 17.76
N GLY A 506 -10.20 -3.49 18.43
CA GLY A 506 -11.45 -3.24 19.14
C GLY A 506 -12.65 -3.10 18.21
N GLY A 507 -13.84 -3.23 18.79
CA GLY A 507 -15.08 -2.92 18.07
C GLY A 507 -15.09 -1.43 17.68
N ARG A 508 -15.75 -1.12 16.57
CA ARG A 508 -15.78 0.22 15.99
C ARG A 508 -17.15 0.54 15.39
N THR A 509 -17.50 1.82 15.44
CA THR A 509 -18.73 2.32 14.84
C THR A 509 -18.51 2.68 13.37
N ALA A 510 -19.56 2.54 12.57
CA ALA A 510 -19.59 2.96 11.18
C ALA A 510 -20.72 3.98 11.04
N GLU A 511 -20.36 5.22 10.73
CA GLU A 511 -21.30 6.32 10.57
C GLU A 511 -21.07 6.99 9.21
N VAL A 512 -22.09 7.04 8.38
CA VAL A 512 -22.03 7.62 7.05
C VAL A 512 -23.28 8.42 6.77
N LEU A 513 -23.12 9.67 6.35
CA LEU A 513 -24.20 10.54 5.91
C LEU A 513 -24.01 10.88 4.44
N ASP A 514 -24.91 10.38 3.60
CA ASP A 514 -24.97 10.70 2.18
C ASP A 514 -26.08 11.71 1.91
N THR A 515 -25.75 12.73 1.13
CA THR A 515 -26.68 13.76 0.68
C THR A 515 -26.57 13.91 -0.83
N ARG A 516 -27.70 13.96 -1.53
CA ARG A 516 -27.74 14.07 -2.98
C ARG A 516 -28.77 15.10 -3.41
N LEU A 517 -28.33 16.06 -4.20
CA LEU A 517 -29.19 16.97 -4.96
C LEU A 517 -29.20 16.48 -6.41
N GLN A 518 -30.39 16.36 -7.00
CA GLN A 518 -30.57 15.83 -8.34
C GLN A 518 -31.53 16.70 -9.15
N LEU A 519 -31.25 16.82 -10.45
CA LEU A 519 -32.23 17.19 -11.45
C LEU A 519 -32.31 16.06 -12.48
N ALA A 520 -33.51 15.56 -12.71
CA ALA A 520 -33.78 14.54 -13.72
C ALA A 520 -34.73 15.06 -14.81
N ALA A 521 -34.46 14.66 -16.04
CA ALA A 521 -35.29 14.85 -17.22
C ALA A 521 -35.90 13.50 -17.60
N HIS A 522 -37.20 13.35 -17.35
CA HIS A 522 -37.96 12.13 -17.63
C HIS A 522 -38.74 12.28 -18.93
N GLN A 523 -38.72 11.24 -19.76
CA GLN A 523 -39.47 11.16 -21.01
C GLN A 523 -40.15 9.80 -21.14
N ASP A 524 -41.47 9.82 -21.38
CA ASP A 524 -42.22 8.64 -21.82
C ASP A 524 -41.83 8.29 -23.27
N LEU A 525 -41.58 7.00 -23.55
CA LEU A 525 -41.35 6.50 -24.91
C LEU A 525 -42.65 6.42 -25.71
N ALA A 526 -42.57 6.39 -27.05
CA ALA A 526 -43.72 6.29 -27.95
C ALA A 526 -44.66 5.13 -27.57
N ASP A 527 -45.97 5.36 -27.72
CA ASP A 527 -47.04 4.46 -27.27
C ASP A 527 -46.97 4.06 -25.78
N ARG A 528 -46.19 4.81 -24.97
CA ARG A 528 -45.90 4.55 -23.55
C ARG A 528 -45.41 3.11 -23.31
N GLN A 529 -44.63 2.56 -24.24
CA GLN A 529 -43.99 1.25 -24.09
C GLN A 529 -42.78 1.26 -23.13
N GLY A 530 -42.44 2.41 -22.56
CA GLY A 530 -41.41 2.54 -21.54
C GLY A 530 -41.15 3.99 -21.17
N GLU A 531 -40.13 4.20 -20.35
CA GLU A 531 -39.64 5.50 -19.91
C GLU A 531 -38.11 5.53 -19.95
N ILE A 532 -37.57 6.73 -20.20
CA ILE A 532 -36.14 7.02 -20.05
C ILE A 532 -35.97 8.26 -19.17
N GLU A 533 -35.01 8.21 -18.26
CA GLU A 533 -34.68 9.31 -17.37
C GLU A 533 -33.18 9.60 -17.42
N TRP A 534 -32.83 10.83 -17.80
CA TRP A 534 -31.47 11.35 -17.70
C TRP A 534 -31.37 12.17 -16.43
N ARG A 535 -30.29 11.98 -15.66
CA ARG A 535 -30.09 12.71 -14.41
C ARG A 535 -28.68 13.25 -14.28
N GLY A 536 -28.59 14.40 -13.62
CA GLY A 536 -27.35 14.99 -13.17
C GLY A 536 -27.53 15.58 -11.79
N GLY A 537 -26.45 15.61 -11.01
CA GLY A 537 -26.53 16.15 -9.66
C GLY A 537 -25.20 16.24 -8.94
N ILE A 538 -25.30 16.66 -7.69
CA ILE A 538 -24.17 16.78 -6.77
C ILE A 538 -24.45 15.86 -5.58
N GLY A 539 -23.45 15.07 -5.21
CA GLY A 539 -23.46 14.22 -4.04
C GLY A 539 -22.41 14.67 -3.05
N ARG A 540 -22.72 14.56 -1.75
CA ARG A 540 -21.76 14.71 -0.66
C ARG A 540 -21.92 13.57 0.35
N THR A 541 -20.82 12.92 0.66
CA THR A 541 -20.71 11.86 1.67
C THR A 541 -19.80 12.33 2.80
N VAL A 542 -20.32 12.28 4.03
CA VAL A 542 -19.61 12.63 5.26
C VAL A 542 -19.47 11.36 6.10
N TYR A 543 -18.25 11.09 6.56
CA TYR A 543 -17.94 9.92 7.41
C TYR A 543 -17.79 10.37 8.86
N GLY A 544 -18.32 9.57 9.78
CA GLY A 544 -18.13 9.78 11.21
C GLY A 544 -16.68 9.57 11.62
N HIS A 545 -16.32 10.14 12.76
CA HIS A 545 -14.99 10.01 13.34
C HIS A 545 -15.10 9.04 14.52
N ASP A 546 -14.36 7.93 14.45
CA ASP A 546 -14.24 7.00 15.57
C ASP A 546 -12.76 6.69 15.83
N ASP A 547 -12.45 6.36 17.08
CA ASP A 547 -11.13 5.96 17.54
C ASP A 547 -11.12 4.45 17.77
N VAL A 548 -10.35 3.72 16.97
CA VAL A 548 -10.25 2.26 17.10
C VAL A 548 -9.11 1.91 18.04
N ALA A 549 -9.42 1.13 19.07
CA ALA A 549 -8.40 0.52 19.90
C ALA A 549 -7.67 -0.57 19.11
N VAL A 550 -6.35 -0.46 18.99
CA VAL A 550 -5.51 -1.49 18.36
C VAL A 550 -4.44 -1.88 19.36
N SER A 551 -4.24 -3.18 19.54
CA SER A 551 -3.23 -3.70 20.46
C SER A 551 -2.41 -4.81 19.83
N TRP A 552 -1.17 -4.91 20.29
CA TRP A 552 -0.20 -5.90 19.88
C TRP A 552 0.61 -6.33 21.10
N GLN A 553 0.65 -7.64 21.35
CA GLN A 553 1.34 -8.21 22.52
C GLN A 553 0.99 -7.52 23.86
N GLY A 554 -0.27 -7.14 24.05
CA GLY A 554 -0.75 -6.48 25.27
C GLY A 554 -0.50 -4.97 25.34
N VAL A 555 0.24 -4.38 24.39
CA VAL A 555 0.41 -2.93 24.29
C VAL A 555 -0.66 -2.38 23.35
N GLY A 556 -1.47 -1.45 23.84
CA GLY A 556 -2.56 -0.83 23.09
C GLY A 556 -2.32 0.63 22.76
N SER A 557 -2.88 1.08 21.64
CA SER A 557 -3.03 2.49 21.27
C SER A 557 -4.43 2.72 20.68
N ARG A 558 -4.87 3.98 20.62
CA ARG A 558 -6.08 4.37 19.89
C ARG A 558 -5.68 5.06 18.60
N TYR A 559 -6.33 4.66 17.52
CA TYR A 559 -6.10 5.19 16.18
C TYR A 559 -7.38 5.86 15.68
N ALA A 560 -7.30 7.17 15.43
CA ALA A 560 -8.36 7.90 14.77
C ALA A 560 -8.48 7.41 13.33
N MET A 561 -9.66 6.92 12.96
CA MET A 561 -9.98 6.50 11.60
C MET A 561 -9.99 7.73 10.68
N THR A 562 -8.82 8.15 10.21
CA THR A 562 -8.63 9.38 9.42
C THR A 562 -8.63 9.11 7.91
N GLY A 563 -9.15 7.95 7.48
CA GLY A 563 -8.96 7.42 6.13
C GLY A 563 -9.97 7.85 5.06
N THR A 564 -11.08 8.49 5.43
CA THR A 564 -12.10 8.94 4.46
C THR A 564 -12.54 10.35 4.79
N GLY A 565 -11.87 11.33 4.19
CA GLY A 565 -12.35 12.72 4.22
C GLY A 565 -13.72 12.85 3.54
N ASP A 566 -14.40 13.96 3.81
CA ASP A 566 -15.67 14.30 3.14
C ASP A 566 -15.50 14.25 1.61
N VAL A 567 -16.37 13.51 0.95
CA VAL A 567 -16.35 13.36 -0.50
C VAL A 567 -17.44 14.23 -1.08
N THR A 568 -17.09 15.15 -1.98
CA THR A 568 -18.06 15.94 -2.75
C THR A 568 -17.76 15.79 -4.24
N GLY A 569 -18.79 15.52 -5.03
CA GLY A 569 -18.64 15.27 -6.46
C GLY A 569 -19.92 15.40 -7.25
N GLY A 570 -19.75 15.39 -8.57
CA GLY A 570 -20.86 15.36 -9.52
C GLY A 570 -21.15 13.93 -9.96
N TYR A 571 -22.41 13.65 -10.31
CA TYR A 571 -22.78 12.43 -11.00
C TYR A 571 -23.67 12.70 -12.19
N VAL A 572 -23.62 11.77 -13.14
CA VAL A 572 -24.56 11.66 -14.26
C VAL A 572 -25.05 10.24 -14.34
N GLY A 573 -26.30 10.06 -14.73
CA GLY A 573 -26.87 8.72 -14.88
C GLY A 573 -28.00 8.68 -15.87
N VAL A 574 -28.29 7.47 -16.32
CA VAL A 574 -29.42 7.15 -17.18
C VAL A 574 -30.17 5.98 -16.59
N ASN A 575 -31.49 6.10 -16.54
CA ASN A 575 -32.41 5.04 -16.19
C ASN A 575 -33.29 4.73 -17.39
N THR A 576 -33.58 3.45 -17.61
CA THR A 576 -34.52 3.04 -18.65
C THR A 576 -35.42 1.94 -18.12
N ARG A 577 -36.71 2.05 -18.43
CA ARG A 577 -37.70 1.01 -18.11
C ARG A 577 -38.53 0.71 -19.34
N LEU A 578 -38.73 -0.58 -19.60
CA LEU A 578 -39.43 -1.08 -20.78
C LEU A 578 -40.59 -1.98 -20.34
N HIS A 579 -41.78 -1.70 -20.86
CA HIS A 579 -42.98 -2.49 -20.62
C HIS A 579 -43.04 -3.66 -21.62
N TYR A 580 -42.61 -4.85 -21.21
CA TYR A 580 -42.52 -6.01 -22.10
C TYR A 580 -43.86 -6.72 -22.29
N ARG A 581 -44.63 -6.86 -21.20
CA ARG A 581 -46.00 -7.38 -21.19
C ARG A 581 -46.83 -6.57 -20.20
N LYS A 582 -48.16 -6.71 -20.22
CA LYS A 582 -49.08 -6.00 -19.29
C LYS A 582 -48.67 -6.09 -17.81
N ASN A 583 -48.00 -7.18 -17.42
CA ASN A 583 -47.65 -7.46 -16.03
C ASN A 583 -46.14 -7.55 -15.80
N LEU A 584 -45.29 -7.28 -16.79
CA LEU A 584 -43.84 -7.45 -16.68
C LEU A 584 -43.08 -6.27 -17.27
N ASP A 585 -42.33 -5.60 -16.42
CA ASP A 585 -41.46 -4.47 -16.78
C ASP A 585 -39.99 -4.84 -16.56
N PHE A 586 -39.14 -4.43 -17.50
CA PHE A 586 -37.68 -4.49 -17.37
C PHE A 586 -37.16 -3.11 -16.97
N SER A 587 -36.15 -3.07 -16.09
CA SER A 587 -35.49 -1.84 -15.65
C SER A 587 -33.98 -1.99 -15.71
N ALA A 588 -33.30 -0.95 -16.18
CA ALA A 588 -31.85 -0.85 -16.19
C ALA A 588 -31.41 0.56 -15.79
N ASP A 589 -30.27 0.65 -15.11
CA ASP A 589 -29.71 1.91 -14.65
C ASP A 589 -28.18 1.89 -14.73
N LEU A 590 -27.60 3.00 -15.14
CA LEU A 590 -26.17 3.24 -15.11
C LEU A 590 -25.89 4.63 -14.56
N GLU A 591 -24.96 4.73 -13.62
CA GLU A 591 -24.52 5.97 -13.01
C GLU A 591 -22.99 6.05 -12.96
N MET A 592 -22.46 7.23 -13.23
CA MET A 592 -21.06 7.57 -13.07
C MET A 592 -20.94 8.75 -12.11
N PHE A 593 -20.07 8.64 -11.11
CA PHE A 593 -19.77 9.69 -10.15
C PHE A 593 -18.28 10.03 -10.19
N GLN A 594 -17.96 11.32 -10.11
CA GLN A 594 -16.62 11.85 -10.06
C GLN A 594 -16.53 12.95 -9.00
N SER A 595 -15.59 12.80 -8.07
CA SER A 595 -15.28 13.82 -7.05
C SER A 595 -14.10 14.69 -7.45
N ALA A 596 -13.97 15.84 -6.78
CA ALA A 596 -12.81 16.73 -6.91
C ALA A 596 -11.53 16.18 -6.25
N GLY A 597 -11.63 15.12 -5.42
CA GLY A 597 -10.52 14.49 -4.70
C GLY A 597 -10.12 13.12 -5.26
N ASP A 598 -10.25 12.92 -6.58
CA ASP A 598 -9.86 11.70 -7.32
C ASP A 598 -10.59 10.38 -6.95
N ILE A 599 -11.74 10.46 -6.27
CA ILE A 599 -12.68 9.33 -6.16
C ILE A 599 -13.58 9.31 -7.39
N SER A 600 -13.66 8.13 -8.02
CA SER A 600 -14.57 7.82 -9.13
C SER A 600 -15.36 6.56 -8.80
N SER A 601 -16.63 6.52 -9.18
CA SER A 601 -17.39 5.28 -9.10
C SER A 601 -18.33 5.08 -10.28
N VAL A 602 -18.58 3.82 -10.60
CA VAL A 602 -19.58 3.40 -11.58
C VAL A 602 -20.54 2.45 -10.87
N THR A 603 -21.84 2.74 -11.00
CA THR A 603 -22.89 1.92 -10.42
C THR A 603 -23.86 1.49 -11.50
N ALA A 604 -24.23 0.22 -11.52
CA ALA A 604 -25.15 -0.35 -12.50
C ALA A 604 -26.21 -1.24 -11.82
N PHE A 605 -27.43 -1.19 -12.34
CA PHE A 605 -28.54 -2.02 -11.87
C PHE A 605 -29.31 -2.59 -13.06
N ALA A 606 -29.85 -3.79 -12.89
CA ALA A 606 -30.79 -4.36 -13.83
C ALA A 606 -31.80 -5.24 -13.11
N GLY A 607 -33.05 -5.27 -13.57
CA GLY A 607 -34.01 -6.22 -13.03
C GLY A 607 -35.42 -6.13 -13.60
N LEU A 608 -36.29 -6.89 -12.96
CA LEU A 608 -37.65 -7.17 -13.40
C LEU A 608 -38.66 -6.75 -12.33
N ILE A 609 -39.81 -6.29 -12.81
CA ILE A 609 -40.94 -5.88 -11.98
C ILE A 609 -42.16 -6.62 -12.52
N TYR A 610 -42.81 -7.39 -11.65
CA TYR A 610 -43.95 -8.23 -11.97
C TYR A 610 -45.19 -7.78 -11.18
N ARG A 611 -46.29 -7.50 -11.88
CA ARG A 611 -47.58 -7.17 -11.26
C ARG A 611 -48.38 -8.46 -11.09
N LEU A 612 -48.74 -8.75 -9.83
CA LEU A 612 -49.39 -10.00 -9.43
C LEU A 612 -50.85 -10.08 -9.87
#